data_AF-A0A2D5BQA8-F1
#
_entry.id   AF-A0A2D5BQA8-F1
#
_cell.length_a   1.000
_cell.length_b   1.000
_cell.length_c   1.000
_cell.angle_alpha   90.00
_cell.angle_beta   90.00
_cell.angle_gamma   90.00
#
_symmetry.space_group_name_H-M   'P 1'
#
loop_
_entity.id
_entity.type
_entity.pdbx_description
1 polymer ?
#
loop_
_entity_poly.entity_id
_entity_poly.type
_entity_poly.pdbx_seq_one_letter_code
_entity_poly.pdbx_strand_id
1 'polypeptide(L)'
;MLRAGPFSDERVTGLANRRFVPFFFDLSVRGAAGDPDARRFLVQARPKFGRGQVPTPPVFFMTPTGEVVGEVSNYASADEVLETMLRVLREHPEWAKPAAEEAGLKGLAKAQLLVDLQDLDGALKVLGGKADDDYRLARGKIHRRRRAWTLMKKDLDAIGDAKLEDQVRMERAYPMWFGRDWTQLEKHLADFPKESARYTEARYYLGLARFHQEKKGEALATWKATIAGCSQDPWIYRSDWAFCNAQQNKSSGSFSSAGPRTSPLNRIGYLGPKNPDLDGPTARRRPR
;
A
#
# COMPACT_ATOMS: atom_id res chain seq x y z
N MET A 1 1.80 12.69 7.27
CA MET A 1 1.81 12.01 5.96
C MET A 1 0.77 10.89 6.02
N LEU A 2 -0.27 10.95 5.17
CA LEU A 2 -1.28 9.89 5.00
C LEU A 2 -0.58 8.58 4.68
N ARG A 3 -0.38 7.75 5.70
CA ARG A 3 0.24 6.42 5.54
C ARG A 3 -0.61 5.40 6.27
N ALA A 4 -1.90 5.41 5.98
CA ALA A 4 -2.85 4.54 6.65
C ALA A 4 -3.75 3.84 5.62
N GLY A 5 -3.88 2.52 5.76
CA GLY A 5 -4.72 1.65 4.94
C GLY A 5 -4.25 1.60 3.47
N PRO A 6 -5.10 1.98 2.50
CA PRO A 6 -4.83 1.85 1.06
C PRO A 6 -3.59 2.62 0.57
N PHE A 7 -3.21 3.71 1.23
CA PHE A 7 -2.00 4.50 0.91
C PHE A 7 -0.68 3.85 1.35
N SER A 8 -0.72 2.59 1.75
CA SER A 8 0.47 1.73 1.93
C SER A 8 0.59 0.69 0.81
N ASP A 9 -0.33 0.64 -0.16
CA ASP A 9 -0.20 -0.18 -1.37
C ASP A 9 0.74 0.49 -2.37
N GLU A 10 1.72 -0.25 -2.86
CA GLU A 10 2.74 0.23 -3.82
C GLU A 10 2.15 0.80 -5.11
N ARG A 11 0.96 0.35 -5.53
CA ARG A 11 0.31 0.84 -6.76
C ARG A 11 -0.29 2.21 -6.52
N VAL A 12 -0.94 2.38 -5.36
CA VAL A 12 -1.54 3.65 -4.94
C VAL A 12 -0.43 4.68 -4.69
N THR A 13 0.61 4.32 -3.94
CA THR A 13 1.72 5.24 -3.64
C THR A 13 2.52 5.61 -4.88
N GLY A 14 2.79 4.64 -5.76
CA GLY A 14 3.46 4.89 -7.05
C GLY A 14 2.69 5.92 -7.88
N LEU A 15 1.39 5.70 -8.09
CA LEU A 15 0.57 6.63 -8.87
C LEU A 15 0.41 7.98 -8.18
N ALA A 16 0.23 7.99 -6.85
CA ALA A 16 0.09 9.22 -6.08
C ALA A 16 1.32 10.10 -6.25
N ASN A 17 2.52 9.55 -6.04
CA ASN A 17 3.78 10.29 -6.17
C ASN A 17 4.04 10.84 -7.58
N ARG A 18 3.37 10.30 -8.61
CA ARG A 18 3.54 10.73 -10.01
C ARG A 18 2.55 11.80 -10.44
N ARG A 19 1.32 11.75 -9.94
CA ARG A 19 0.19 12.49 -10.53
C ARG A 19 -0.67 13.23 -9.52
N PHE A 20 -0.46 13.03 -8.22
CA PHE A 20 -1.28 13.61 -7.17
C PHE A 20 -0.41 14.26 -6.09
N VAL A 21 -0.96 15.28 -5.43
CA VAL A 21 -0.34 15.90 -4.25
C VAL A 21 -1.20 15.53 -3.03
N PRO A 22 -0.74 14.60 -2.17
CA PRO A 22 -1.51 14.24 -0.98
C PRO A 22 -1.35 15.30 0.11
N PHE A 23 -2.47 15.82 0.61
CA PHE A 23 -2.51 16.66 1.81
C PHE A 23 -3.57 16.14 2.78
N PHE A 24 -3.42 16.46 4.06
CA PHE A 24 -4.35 16.05 5.10
C PHE A 24 -4.60 17.23 6.03
N PHE A 25 -5.83 17.36 6.52
CA PHE A 25 -6.20 18.35 7.52
C PHE A 25 -7.39 17.84 8.33
N ASP A 26 -7.53 18.36 9.55
CA ASP A 26 -8.67 18.07 10.40
C ASP A 26 -9.81 19.05 10.07
N LEU A 27 -11.03 18.52 9.92
CA LEU A 27 -12.24 19.35 9.83
C LEU A 27 -12.55 20.08 11.15
N SER A 28 -11.93 19.65 12.25
CA SER A 28 -11.95 20.37 13.51
C SER A 28 -10.79 21.36 13.55
N VAL A 29 -11.11 22.64 13.72
CA VAL A 29 -10.12 23.70 13.95
C VAL A 29 -9.30 23.51 15.23
N ARG A 30 -9.75 22.62 16.13
CA ARG A 30 -9.06 22.29 17.40
C ARG A 30 -8.20 21.01 17.29
N GLY A 31 -8.21 20.35 16.13
CA GLY A 31 -7.39 19.18 15.88
C GLY A 31 -5.91 19.53 15.73
N ALA A 32 -5.04 18.54 15.89
CA ALA A 32 -3.58 18.72 15.74
C ALA A 32 -3.18 19.11 14.31
N ALA A 33 -4.03 18.84 13.31
CA ALA A 33 -3.88 19.27 11.93
C ALA A 33 -5.06 20.15 11.48
N GLY A 34 -5.67 20.90 12.41
CA GLY A 34 -6.76 21.81 12.11
C GLY A 34 -6.33 22.90 11.12
N ASP A 35 -7.05 23.00 10.00
CA ASP A 35 -6.82 24.01 8.97
C ASP A 35 -8.15 24.73 8.66
N PRO A 36 -8.35 25.97 9.15
CA PRO A 36 -9.57 26.73 8.92
C PRO A 36 -9.86 26.99 7.44
N ASP A 37 -8.83 27.16 6.61
CA ASP A 37 -8.97 27.54 5.21
C ASP A 37 -9.27 26.31 4.36
N ALA A 38 -8.55 25.20 4.57
CA ALA A 38 -8.87 23.92 3.94
C ALA A 38 -10.27 23.42 4.33
N ARG A 39 -10.68 23.63 5.59
CA ARG A 39 -12.05 23.36 6.05
C ARG A 39 -13.07 24.22 5.31
N ARG A 40 -12.86 25.54 5.25
CA ARG A 40 -13.77 26.47 4.58
C ARG A 40 -13.95 26.09 3.11
N PHE A 41 -12.86 25.78 2.45
CA PHE A 41 -12.81 25.32 1.08
C PHE A 41 -13.62 24.03 0.86
N LEU A 42 -13.41 23.00 1.69
CA LEU A 42 -14.19 21.76 1.58
C LEU A 42 -15.69 22.01 1.83
N VAL A 43 -16.03 22.82 2.82
CA VAL A 43 -17.43 23.14 3.14
C VAL A 43 -18.10 23.92 2.00
N GLN A 44 -17.38 24.81 1.32
CA GLN A 44 -17.89 25.49 0.12
C GLN A 44 -18.20 24.49 -1.01
N ALA A 45 -17.28 23.55 -1.28
CA ALA A 45 -17.46 22.54 -2.34
C ALA A 45 -18.48 21.45 -1.96
N ARG A 46 -18.67 21.19 -0.66
CA ARG A 46 -19.54 20.14 -0.10
C ARG A 46 -20.18 20.62 1.22
N PRO A 47 -21.27 21.42 1.17
CA PRO A 47 -21.89 22.05 2.34
C PRO A 47 -22.31 21.09 3.47
N LYS A 48 -22.54 19.81 3.16
CA LYS A 48 -22.85 18.75 4.14
C LYS A 48 -21.79 18.62 5.23
N PHE A 49 -20.51 18.92 4.95
CA PHE A 49 -19.41 18.85 5.93
C PHE A 49 -19.37 20.04 6.90
N GLY A 50 -20.19 21.08 6.68
CA GLY A 50 -20.31 22.22 7.60
C GLY A 50 -21.34 22.02 8.72
N ARG A 51 -22.15 20.96 8.66
CA ARG A 51 -23.31 20.73 9.54
C ARG A 51 -22.96 19.73 10.66
N GLY A 52 -22.48 20.20 11.81
CA GLY A 52 -22.41 19.39 13.05
C GLY A 52 -21.43 18.20 13.01
N GLN A 53 -21.73 17.13 13.78
CA GLN A 53 -20.92 15.91 13.87
C GLN A 53 -20.78 15.28 12.47
N VAL A 54 -19.63 15.50 11.86
CA VAL A 54 -19.32 14.91 10.56
C VAL A 54 -18.85 13.46 10.79
N PRO A 55 -19.45 12.45 10.16
CA PRO A 55 -18.87 11.10 10.12
C PRO A 55 -17.46 11.17 9.53
N THR A 56 -16.60 10.19 9.82
CA THR A 56 -15.19 10.24 9.41
C THR A 56 -15.07 10.62 7.92
N PRO A 57 -14.43 11.76 7.60
CA PRO A 57 -14.57 12.37 6.29
C PRO A 57 -13.93 11.48 5.20
N PRO A 58 -14.58 11.36 4.02
CA PRO A 58 -14.04 10.58 2.91
C PRO A 58 -12.77 11.23 2.36
N VAL A 59 -12.05 10.49 1.51
CA VAL A 59 -10.90 11.02 0.78
C VAL A 59 -11.40 11.66 -0.51
N PHE A 60 -11.02 12.91 -0.73
CA PHE A 60 -11.39 13.67 -1.92
C PHE A 60 -10.22 13.73 -2.90
N PHE A 61 -10.57 13.68 -4.18
CA PHE A 61 -9.72 14.08 -5.28
C PHE A 61 -10.22 15.43 -5.77
N MET A 62 -9.37 16.44 -5.68
CA MET A 62 -9.75 17.81 -5.95
C MET A 62 -8.81 18.44 -6.96
N THR A 63 -9.36 19.33 -7.79
CA THR A 63 -8.56 20.21 -8.62
C THR A 63 -7.84 21.26 -7.75
N PRO A 64 -6.81 21.95 -8.27
CA PRO A 64 -6.19 23.08 -7.57
C PRO A 64 -7.17 24.21 -7.22
N THR A 65 -8.29 24.33 -7.94
CA THR A 65 -9.34 25.33 -7.69
C THR A 65 -10.43 24.85 -6.74
N GLY A 66 -10.40 23.58 -6.32
CA GLY A 66 -11.30 23.03 -5.31
C GLY A 66 -12.53 22.29 -5.80
N GLU A 67 -12.61 22.07 -7.10
CA GLU A 67 -13.62 21.19 -7.64
C GLU A 67 -13.32 19.75 -7.22
N VAL A 68 -14.32 19.06 -6.67
CA VAL A 68 -14.22 17.65 -6.29
C VAL A 68 -14.50 16.80 -7.53
N VAL A 69 -13.46 16.17 -8.06
CA VAL A 69 -13.48 15.29 -9.24
C VAL A 69 -13.50 13.81 -8.88
N GLY A 70 -13.34 13.48 -7.60
CA GLY A 70 -13.47 12.12 -7.10
C GLY A 70 -13.66 12.08 -5.59
N GLU A 71 -14.28 11.01 -5.11
CA GLU A 71 -14.54 10.77 -3.69
C GLU A 71 -14.46 9.27 -3.46
N VAL A 72 -13.77 8.86 -2.39
CA VAL A 72 -13.77 7.48 -1.89
C VAL A 72 -14.00 7.49 -0.40
N SER A 73 -14.64 6.45 0.12
CA SER A 73 -14.78 6.26 1.56
C SER A 73 -13.40 6.30 2.24
N ASN A 74 -13.34 6.85 3.44
CA ASN A 74 -12.18 6.74 4.32
C ASN A 74 -11.84 5.28 4.69
N TYR A 75 -12.75 4.35 4.39
CA TYR A 75 -12.60 2.91 4.56
C TYR A 75 -12.40 2.16 3.23
N ALA A 76 -12.20 2.89 2.13
CA ALA A 76 -11.96 2.29 0.83
C ALA A 76 -10.72 1.38 0.83
N SER A 77 -10.83 0.27 0.13
CA SER A 77 -9.72 -0.64 -0.16
C SER A 77 -8.69 0.01 -1.09
N ALA A 78 -7.48 -0.57 -1.15
CA ALA A 78 -6.45 -0.10 -2.07
C ALA A 78 -6.89 -0.16 -3.53
N ASP A 79 -7.69 -1.16 -3.90
CA ASP A 79 -8.22 -1.29 -5.25
C ASP A 79 -9.25 -0.17 -5.54
N GLU A 80 -10.17 0.14 -4.63
CA GLU A 80 -11.14 1.23 -4.81
C GLU A 80 -10.47 2.61 -4.92
N VAL A 81 -9.43 2.85 -4.11
CA VAL A 81 -8.63 4.08 -4.21
C VAL A 81 -7.91 4.15 -5.56
N LEU A 82 -7.24 3.06 -5.96
CA LEU A 82 -6.50 3.00 -7.23
C LEU A 82 -7.44 3.17 -8.44
N GLU A 83 -8.59 2.49 -8.46
CA GLU A 83 -9.61 2.61 -9.50
C GLU A 83 -10.11 4.05 -9.62
N THR A 84 -10.32 4.74 -8.50
CA THR A 84 -10.75 6.14 -8.50
C THR A 84 -9.66 7.06 -9.04
N MET A 85 -8.40 6.87 -8.63
CA MET A 85 -7.27 7.63 -9.17
C MET A 85 -7.14 7.48 -10.69
N LEU A 86 -7.23 6.25 -11.20
CA LEU A 86 -7.19 5.96 -12.63
C LEU A 86 -8.40 6.52 -13.38
N ARG A 87 -9.59 6.54 -12.77
CA ARG A 87 -10.77 7.19 -13.34
C ARG A 87 -10.54 8.70 -13.48
N VAL A 88 -10.09 9.37 -12.43
CA VAL A 88 -9.79 10.82 -12.46
C VAL A 88 -8.80 11.16 -13.58
N LEU A 89 -7.73 10.39 -13.74
CA LEU A 89 -6.74 10.63 -14.80
C LEU A 89 -7.27 10.34 -16.22
N ARG A 90 -8.25 9.45 -16.37
CA ARG A 90 -8.91 9.21 -17.67
C ARG A 90 -9.88 10.33 -18.04
N GLU A 91 -10.62 10.84 -17.06
CA GLU A 91 -11.57 11.95 -17.23
C GLU A 91 -10.85 13.28 -17.43
N HIS A 92 -9.63 13.41 -16.90
CA HIS A 92 -8.77 14.59 -17.00
C HIS A 92 -7.40 14.25 -17.60
N PRO A 93 -7.34 13.95 -18.91
CA PRO A 93 -6.12 13.49 -19.58
C PRO A 93 -4.99 14.53 -19.57
N GLU A 94 -5.29 15.81 -19.37
CA GLU A 94 -4.30 16.87 -19.17
C GLU A 94 -3.40 16.65 -17.95
N TRP A 95 -3.90 16.00 -16.89
CA TRP A 95 -3.11 15.65 -15.71
C TRP A 95 -2.38 14.32 -15.87
N ALA A 96 -2.82 13.46 -16.78
CA ALA A 96 -2.15 12.19 -17.07
C ALA A 96 -0.86 12.35 -17.89
N LYS A 97 -0.69 13.49 -18.57
CA LYS A 97 0.42 13.76 -19.49
C LYS A 97 1.79 13.58 -18.80
N PRO A 98 2.79 13.06 -19.54
CA PRO A 98 4.15 13.01 -19.01
C PRO A 98 4.69 14.41 -18.70
N ALA A 99 5.38 14.55 -17.57
CA ALA A 99 6.19 15.74 -17.31
C ALA A 99 7.38 15.78 -18.29
N ALA A 100 7.97 16.97 -18.50
CA ALA A 100 9.10 17.13 -19.41
C ALA A 100 10.30 16.20 -19.06
N GLU A 101 10.58 16.06 -17.76
CA GLU A 101 11.60 15.14 -17.24
C GLU A 101 11.29 13.65 -17.49
N GLU A 102 10.01 13.29 -17.59
CA GLU A 102 9.57 11.91 -17.84
C GLU A 102 9.70 11.50 -19.31
N ALA A 103 9.69 12.47 -20.22
CA ALA A 103 9.80 12.23 -21.67
C ALA A 103 11.18 11.67 -22.05
N GLY A 104 12.23 12.03 -21.32
CA GLY A 104 13.60 11.60 -21.59
C GLY A 104 14.01 10.26 -20.95
N LEU A 105 13.17 9.69 -20.07
CA LEU A 105 13.52 8.47 -19.34
C LEU A 105 13.68 7.27 -20.27
N LYS A 106 14.67 6.41 -19.99
CA LYS A 106 14.95 5.16 -20.72
C LYS A 106 15.20 4.00 -19.76
N GLY A 107 15.14 2.77 -20.28
CA GLY A 107 15.49 1.56 -19.53
C GLY A 107 14.67 1.37 -18.25
N LEU A 108 15.35 1.02 -17.15
CA LEU A 108 14.72 0.76 -15.85
C LEU A 108 13.89 1.95 -15.34
N ALA A 109 14.39 3.18 -15.49
CA ALA A 109 13.67 4.37 -15.03
C ALA A 109 12.35 4.57 -15.80
N LYS A 110 12.35 4.33 -17.12
CA LYS A 110 11.13 4.37 -17.92
C LYS A 110 10.17 3.23 -17.58
N ALA A 111 10.69 2.03 -17.35
CA ALA A 111 9.88 0.89 -16.93
C ALA A 111 9.21 1.16 -15.57
N GLN A 112 9.95 1.70 -14.59
CA GLN A 112 9.39 2.08 -13.28
C GLN A 112 8.30 3.13 -13.41
N LEU A 113 8.49 4.17 -14.24
CA LEU A 113 7.44 5.15 -14.53
C LEU A 113 6.16 4.47 -15.06
N LEU A 114 6.28 3.57 -16.03
CA LEU A 114 5.13 2.87 -16.59
C LEU A 114 4.45 1.95 -15.55
N VAL A 115 5.23 1.33 -14.67
CA VAL A 115 4.70 0.55 -13.52
C VAL A 115 3.91 1.44 -12.55
N ASP A 116 4.41 2.64 -12.23
CA ASP A 116 3.71 3.59 -11.36
C ASP A 116 2.38 4.03 -12.01
N LEU A 117 2.39 4.26 -13.33
CA LEU A 117 1.22 4.59 -14.15
C LEU A 117 0.29 3.39 -14.44
N GLN A 118 0.56 2.21 -13.85
CA GLN A 118 -0.18 0.96 -14.06
C GLN A 118 -0.15 0.39 -15.50
N ASP A 119 0.71 0.93 -16.38
CA ASP A 119 0.99 0.36 -17.70
C ASP A 119 2.05 -0.74 -17.60
N LEU A 120 1.61 -1.89 -17.08
CA LEU A 120 2.50 -3.03 -16.91
C LEU A 120 2.97 -3.61 -18.25
N ASP A 121 2.20 -3.48 -19.34
CA ASP A 121 2.56 -4.04 -20.65
C ASP A 121 3.62 -3.18 -21.33
N GLY A 122 3.45 -1.86 -21.29
CA GLY A 122 4.47 -0.90 -21.69
C GLY A 122 5.75 -1.08 -20.91
N ALA A 123 5.66 -1.27 -19.59
CA ALA A 123 6.84 -1.54 -18.76
C ALA A 123 7.61 -2.81 -19.22
N LEU A 124 6.91 -3.92 -19.47
CA LEU A 124 7.53 -5.14 -19.99
C LEU A 124 8.16 -4.95 -21.37
N LYS A 125 7.51 -4.19 -22.27
CA LYS A 125 8.08 -3.84 -23.59
C LYS A 125 9.39 -3.05 -23.45
N VAL A 126 9.45 -2.09 -22.53
CA VAL A 126 10.66 -1.30 -22.28
C VAL A 126 11.78 -2.15 -21.68
N LEU A 127 11.46 -3.08 -20.78
CA LEU A 127 12.44 -3.97 -20.18
C LEU A 127 12.99 -5.00 -21.20
N GLY A 128 12.12 -5.48 -22.09
CA GLY A 128 12.46 -6.47 -23.11
C GLY A 128 13.06 -7.76 -22.52
N GLY A 129 13.76 -8.53 -23.36
CA GLY A 129 14.43 -9.79 -22.98
C GLY A 129 15.85 -9.61 -22.43
N LYS A 130 16.20 -8.42 -21.91
CA LYS A 130 17.56 -8.15 -21.43
C LYS A 130 17.96 -9.10 -20.30
N ALA A 131 19.19 -9.61 -20.37
CA ALA A 131 19.75 -10.57 -19.42
C ALA A 131 20.34 -9.94 -18.15
N ASP A 132 20.33 -8.61 -18.05
CA ASP A 132 20.78 -7.89 -16.86
C ASP A 132 19.88 -8.20 -15.65
N ASP A 133 20.49 -8.36 -14.48
CA ASP A 133 19.83 -8.82 -13.26
C ASP A 133 18.83 -7.80 -12.69
N ASP A 134 19.11 -6.49 -12.80
CA ASP A 134 18.14 -5.46 -12.40
C ASP A 134 16.92 -5.47 -13.33
N TYR A 135 17.13 -5.71 -14.63
CA TYR A 135 16.04 -5.87 -15.59
C TYR A 135 15.21 -7.13 -15.30
N ARG A 136 15.85 -8.25 -14.94
CA ARG A 136 15.16 -9.48 -14.49
C ARG A 136 14.35 -9.22 -13.23
N LEU A 137 14.92 -8.54 -12.23
CA LEU A 137 14.20 -8.22 -11.00
C LEU A 137 12.99 -7.33 -11.28
N ALA A 138 13.13 -6.32 -12.15
CA ALA A 138 12.03 -5.46 -12.56
C ALA A 138 10.90 -6.24 -13.25
N ARG A 139 11.23 -7.16 -14.18
CA ARG A 139 10.23 -8.05 -14.80
C ARG A 139 9.59 -8.98 -13.78
N GLY A 140 10.38 -9.56 -12.87
CA GLY A 140 9.89 -10.40 -11.77
C GLY A 140 8.83 -9.69 -10.92
N LYS A 141 9.08 -8.44 -10.52
CA LYS A 141 8.12 -7.58 -9.80
C LYS A 141 6.83 -7.34 -10.60
N ILE A 142 6.93 -7.10 -11.91
CA ILE A 142 5.75 -6.93 -12.77
C ILE A 142 4.96 -8.24 -12.89
N HIS A 143 5.65 -9.37 -13.08
CA HIS A 143 5.04 -10.69 -13.13
C HIS A 143 4.36 -11.05 -11.80
N ARG A 144 4.93 -10.65 -10.65
CA ARG A 144 4.26 -10.75 -9.35
C ARG A 144 2.94 -10.00 -9.35
N ARG A 145 2.92 -8.72 -9.76
CA ARG A 145 1.68 -7.91 -9.81
C ARG A 145 0.61 -8.55 -10.71
N ARG A 146 1.03 -9.25 -11.76
CA ARG A 146 0.15 -10.01 -12.67
C ARG A 146 -0.24 -11.39 -12.16
N ARG A 147 0.34 -11.87 -11.06
CA ARG A 147 0.24 -13.25 -10.58
C ARG A 147 0.73 -14.28 -11.61
N ALA A 148 1.68 -13.90 -12.46
CA ALA A 148 2.30 -14.75 -13.46
C ALA A 148 3.49 -15.51 -12.85
N TRP A 149 3.21 -16.41 -11.91
CA TRP A 149 4.23 -17.04 -11.04
C TRP A 149 5.31 -17.80 -11.81
N THR A 150 4.98 -18.49 -12.90
CA THR A 150 5.95 -19.21 -13.72
C THR A 150 6.94 -18.26 -14.40
N LEU A 151 6.46 -17.13 -14.94
CA LEU A 151 7.31 -16.12 -15.56
C LEU A 151 8.17 -15.40 -14.53
N MET A 152 7.56 -15.03 -13.39
CA MET A 152 8.27 -14.45 -12.26
C MET A 152 9.41 -15.37 -11.79
N LYS A 153 9.14 -16.66 -11.56
CA LYS A 153 10.16 -17.64 -11.17
C LYS A 153 11.29 -17.71 -12.19
N LYS A 154 10.95 -17.77 -13.49
CA LYS A 154 11.96 -17.80 -14.56
C LYS A 154 12.91 -16.60 -14.52
N ASP A 155 12.39 -15.39 -14.35
CA ASP A 155 13.24 -14.19 -14.26
C ASP A 155 14.09 -14.19 -12.99
N LEU A 156 13.49 -14.53 -11.83
CA LEU A 156 14.17 -14.48 -10.54
C LEU A 156 15.24 -15.58 -10.37
N ASP A 157 15.04 -16.77 -10.93
CA ASP A 157 16.00 -17.87 -10.87
C ASP A 157 17.25 -17.62 -11.71
N ALA A 158 17.16 -16.71 -12.68
CA ALA A 158 18.30 -16.34 -13.52
C ALA A 158 19.18 -15.25 -12.89
N ILE A 159 18.76 -14.62 -11.79
CA ILE A 159 19.52 -13.58 -11.10
C ILE A 159 20.67 -14.21 -10.31
N GLY A 160 21.89 -13.76 -10.58
CA GLY A 160 23.12 -14.21 -9.92
C GLY A 160 23.74 -13.17 -8.99
N ASP A 161 23.32 -11.90 -9.05
CA ASP A 161 23.85 -10.85 -8.17
C ASP A 161 23.39 -11.05 -6.70
N ALA A 162 24.34 -11.38 -5.84
CA ALA A 162 24.13 -11.53 -4.40
C ALA A 162 23.57 -10.25 -3.73
N LYS A 163 23.85 -9.05 -4.27
CA LYS A 163 23.28 -7.80 -3.74
C LYS A 163 21.77 -7.72 -3.88
N LEU A 164 21.18 -8.49 -4.79
CA LEU A 164 19.75 -8.56 -5.02
C LEU A 164 19.08 -9.71 -4.26
N GLU A 165 19.83 -10.52 -3.50
CA GLU A 165 19.32 -11.73 -2.85
C GLU A 165 18.09 -11.45 -1.99
N ASP A 166 18.11 -10.42 -1.14
CA ASP A 166 16.98 -10.04 -0.31
C ASP A 166 15.76 -9.61 -1.14
N GLN A 167 15.98 -8.89 -2.25
CA GLN A 167 14.91 -8.48 -3.13
C GLN A 167 14.26 -9.72 -3.77
N VAL A 168 15.08 -10.62 -4.32
CA VAL A 168 14.62 -11.88 -4.92
C VAL A 168 13.90 -12.75 -3.89
N ARG A 169 14.46 -12.88 -2.69
CA ARG A 169 13.87 -13.64 -1.58
C ARG A 169 12.50 -13.09 -1.21
N MET A 170 12.36 -11.77 -1.06
CA MET A 170 11.06 -11.17 -0.75
C MET A 170 10.06 -11.38 -1.90
N GLU A 171 10.47 -11.20 -3.17
CA GLU A 171 9.57 -11.46 -4.30
C GLU A 171 9.08 -12.93 -4.29
N ARG A 172 9.96 -13.91 -4.01
CA ARG A 172 9.61 -15.34 -3.90
C ARG A 172 8.64 -15.68 -2.77
N ALA A 173 8.47 -14.81 -1.77
CA ALA A 173 7.51 -15.01 -0.69
C ALA A 173 6.05 -14.83 -1.15
N TYR A 174 5.81 -14.01 -2.18
CA TYR A 174 4.46 -13.69 -2.63
C TYR A 174 3.67 -14.90 -3.16
N PRO A 175 4.24 -15.79 -4.00
CA PRO A 175 3.58 -17.03 -4.38
C PRO A 175 3.16 -17.90 -3.18
N MET A 176 3.97 -17.96 -2.11
CA MET A 176 3.64 -18.71 -0.89
C MET A 176 2.46 -18.06 -0.18
N TRP A 177 2.46 -16.73 -0.06
CA TRP A 177 1.33 -15.96 0.47
C TRP A 177 0.05 -16.21 -0.33
N PHE A 178 0.08 -16.01 -1.64
CA PHE A 178 -1.09 -16.18 -2.51
C PHE A 178 -1.56 -17.64 -2.62
N GLY A 179 -0.64 -18.59 -2.51
CA GLY A 179 -0.90 -20.03 -2.49
C GLY A 179 -1.41 -20.57 -1.16
N ARG A 180 -1.43 -19.72 -0.12
CA ARG A 180 -1.78 -20.11 1.26
C ARG A 180 -0.85 -21.13 1.91
N ASP A 181 0.41 -21.19 1.45
CA ASP A 181 1.45 -22.01 2.05
C ASP A 181 2.11 -21.25 3.21
N TRP A 182 1.38 -21.17 4.32
CA TRP A 182 1.78 -20.40 5.49
C TRP A 182 3.04 -20.96 6.16
N THR A 183 3.16 -22.29 6.19
CA THR A 183 4.30 -22.96 6.78
C THR A 183 5.57 -22.69 5.97
N GLN A 184 5.51 -22.77 4.64
CA GLN A 184 6.66 -22.41 3.81
C GLN A 184 6.96 -20.92 3.90
N LEU A 185 5.94 -20.05 3.89
CA LEU A 185 6.11 -18.60 4.03
C LEU A 185 6.80 -18.23 5.35
N GLU A 186 6.37 -18.81 6.47
CA GLU A 186 6.98 -18.59 7.78
C GLU A 186 8.46 -19.01 7.76
N LYS A 187 8.76 -20.23 7.28
CA LYS A 187 10.13 -20.73 7.16
C LYS A 187 10.97 -19.82 6.27
N HIS A 188 10.41 -19.36 5.15
CA HIS A 188 11.10 -18.53 4.15
C HIS A 188 11.40 -17.12 4.63
N LEU A 189 10.71 -16.60 5.66
CA LEU A 189 10.89 -15.23 6.17
C LEU A 189 11.44 -15.14 7.60
N ALA A 190 11.64 -16.27 8.29
CA ALA A 190 11.99 -16.29 9.70
C ALA A 190 13.32 -15.57 10.03
N ASP A 191 14.33 -15.77 9.20
CA ASP A 191 15.70 -15.25 9.33
C ASP A 191 16.03 -14.15 8.31
N PHE A 192 15.01 -13.39 7.86
CA PHE A 192 15.22 -12.30 6.91
C PHE A 192 16.17 -11.22 7.49
N PRO A 193 17.20 -10.74 6.76
CA PRO A 193 18.21 -9.85 7.32
C PRO A 193 17.64 -8.52 7.82
N LYS A 194 18.03 -8.10 9.02
CA LYS A 194 17.53 -6.85 9.64
C LYS A 194 17.97 -5.59 8.90
N GLU A 195 19.17 -5.61 8.31
CA GLU A 195 19.72 -4.49 7.53
C GLU A 195 19.07 -4.35 6.15
N SER A 196 18.23 -5.30 5.75
CA SER A 196 17.56 -5.26 4.46
C SER A 196 16.53 -4.14 4.37
N ALA A 197 16.50 -3.43 3.26
CA ALA A 197 15.44 -2.47 2.95
C ALA A 197 14.04 -3.12 2.85
N ARG A 198 13.95 -4.45 2.75
CA ARG A 198 12.69 -5.22 2.73
C ARG A 198 12.36 -5.88 4.08
N TYR A 199 13.13 -5.60 5.13
CA TYR A 199 12.98 -6.27 6.43
C TYR A 199 11.57 -6.09 7.04
N THR A 200 11.06 -4.87 7.10
CA THR A 200 9.74 -4.60 7.70
C THR A 200 8.59 -5.23 6.92
N GLU A 201 8.72 -5.35 5.61
CA GLU A 201 7.81 -6.12 4.75
C GLU A 201 7.85 -7.61 5.06
N ALA A 202 9.05 -8.19 5.12
CA ALA A 202 9.24 -9.60 5.47
C ALA A 202 8.64 -9.92 6.85
N ARG A 203 8.86 -9.04 7.84
CA ARG A 203 8.28 -9.20 9.18
C ARG A 203 6.75 -9.09 9.18
N TYR A 204 6.19 -8.21 8.35
CA TYR A 204 4.75 -8.10 8.19
C TYR A 204 4.15 -9.43 7.71
N TYR A 205 4.67 -9.99 6.61
CA TYR A 205 4.20 -11.26 6.05
C TYR A 205 4.51 -12.48 6.94
N LEU A 206 5.62 -12.47 7.67
CA LEU A 206 5.89 -13.47 8.70
C LEU A 206 4.83 -13.48 9.79
N GLY A 207 4.41 -12.30 10.27
CA GLY A 207 3.33 -12.19 11.23
C GLY A 207 2.00 -12.70 10.68
N LEU A 208 1.70 -12.41 9.41
CA LEU A 208 0.52 -12.95 8.73
C LEU A 208 0.56 -14.48 8.62
N ALA A 209 1.69 -15.05 8.23
CA ALA A 209 1.87 -16.50 8.15
C ALA A 209 1.60 -17.17 9.51
N ARG A 210 2.11 -16.59 10.60
CA ARG A 210 1.86 -17.07 11.97
C ARG A 210 0.40 -16.92 12.38
N PHE A 211 -0.21 -15.80 12.03
CA PHE A 211 -1.62 -15.54 12.33
C PHE A 211 -2.53 -16.58 11.68
N HIS A 212 -2.33 -16.86 10.39
CA HIS A 212 -3.10 -17.86 9.63
C HIS A 212 -2.80 -19.32 10.00
N GLN A 213 -1.72 -19.56 10.76
CA GLN A 213 -1.42 -20.85 11.41
C GLN A 213 -1.94 -20.93 12.85
N GLU A 214 -2.84 -20.03 13.25
CA GLU A 214 -3.40 -19.95 14.61
C GLU A 214 -2.37 -19.63 15.71
N LYS A 215 -1.13 -19.27 15.35
CA LYS A 215 -0.06 -18.82 16.26
C LYS A 215 -0.22 -17.33 16.58
N LYS A 216 -1.39 -16.94 17.06
CA LYS A 216 -1.78 -15.54 17.28
C LYS A 216 -0.81 -14.78 18.20
N GLY A 217 -0.32 -15.41 19.27
CA GLY A 217 0.66 -14.81 20.17
C GLY A 217 1.98 -14.45 19.48
N GLU A 218 2.48 -15.36 18.64
CA GLU A 218 3.72 -15.14 17.88
C GLU A 218 3.55 -14.09 16.79
N ALA A 219 2.39 -14.04 16.13
CA ALA A 219 2.05 -12.99 15.17
C ALA A 219 2.06 -11.59 15.82
N LEU A 220 1.39 -11.45 16.97
CA LEU A 220 1.36 -10.20 17.74
C LEU A 220 2.76 -9.79 18.21
N ALA A 221 3.56 -10.73 18.71
CA ALA A 221 4.94 -10.47 19.12
C ALA A 221 5.81 -10.00 17.93
N THR A 222 5.63 -10.62 16.76
CA THR A 222 6.34 -10.27 15.52
C THR A 222 6.07 -8.82 15.13
N TRP A 223 4.80 -8.43 14.99
CA TRP A 223 4.45 -7.07 14.60
C TRP A 223 4.84 -6.04 15.67
N LYS A 224 4.63 -6.34 16.96
CA LYS A 224 5.01 -5.43 18.05
C LYS A 224 6.51 -5.13 18.05
N ALA A 225 7.35 -6.15 17.88
CA ALA A 225 8.81 -5.98 17.81
C ALA A 225 9.22 -5.13 16.59
N THR A 226 8.59 -5.36 15.43
CA THR A 226 8.85 -4.57 14.22
C THR A 226 8.46 -3.11 14.39
N ILE A 227 7.31 -2.83 15.01
CA ILE A 227 6.84 -1.46 15.25
C ILE A 227 7.77 -0.71 16.21
N ALA A 228 8.23 -1.36 17.27
CA ALA A 228 9.09 -0.73 18.28
C ALA A 228 10.54 -0.53 17.81
N GLY A 229 11.05 -1.42 16.94
CA GLY A 229 12.47 -1.49 16.60
C GLY A 229 12.87 -0.87 15.26
N CYS A 230 11.94 -0.30 14.49
CA CYS A 230 12.21 0.18 13.13
C CYS A 230 11.70 1.62 12.88
N SER A 231 12.36 2.32 11.96
CA SER A 231 12.00 3.69 11.54
C SER A 231 10.73 3.72 10.70
N GLN A 232 9.94 4.80 10.78
CA GLN A 232 8.66 4.97 10.10
C GLN A 232 8.68 4.70 8.58
N ASP A 233 8.20 3.53 8.16
CA ASP A 233 8.02 3.13 6.76
C ASP A 233 6.58 2.63 6.48
N PRO A 234 6.18 2.39 5.22
CA PRO A 234 4.83 1.92 4.87
C PRO A 234 4.40 0.61 5.57
N TRP A 235 5.33 -0.33 5.78
CA TRP A 235 5.05 -1.67 6.32
C TRP A 235 4.91 -1.69 7.83
N ILE A 236 5.52 -0.74 8.54
CA ILE A 236 5.26 -0.52 9.96
C ILE A 236 3.79 -0.14 10.18
N TYR A 237 3.18 0.66 9.31
CA TYR A 237 1.77 0.99 9.43
C TYR A 237 0.85 -0.19 9.14
N ARG A 238 1.21 -1.03 8.17
CA ARG A 238 0.50 -2.28 7.93
C ARG A 238 0.61 -3.24 9.12
N SER A 239 1.79 -3.31 9.75
CA SER A 239 2.04 -4.11 10.95
C SER A 239 1.24 -3.60 12.15
N ASP A 240 1.21 -2.29 12.38
CA ASP A 240 0.38 -1.66 13.42
C ASP A 240 -1.11 -1.94 13.19
N TRP A 241 -1.57 -1.87 11.93
CA TRP A 241 -2.95 -2.20 11.57
C TRP A 241 -3.30 -3.66 11.88
N ALA A 242 -2.44 -4.59 11.45
CA ALA A 242 -2.64 -6.01 11.68
C ALA A 242 -2.59 -6.34 13.17
N PHE A 243 -1.65 -5.77 13.91
CA PHE A 243 -1.54 -5.91 15.36
C PHE A 243 -2.83 -5.48 16.06
N CYS A 244 -3.32 -4.26 15.78
CA CYS A 244 -4.53 -3.73 16.40
C CYS A 244 -5.77 -4.59 16.08
N ASN A 245 -5.95 -5.01 14.83
CA ASN A 245 -7.09 -5.84 14.44
C ASN A 245 -7.01 -7.25 15.03
N ALA A 246 -5.83 -7.87 15.02
CA ALA A 246 -5.65 -9.19 15.59
C ALA A 246 -5.93 -9.19 17.10
N GLN A 247 -5.67 -8.10 17.83
CA GLN A 247 -6.03 -8.00 19.26
C GLN A 247 -7.53 -7.97 19.51
N GLN A 248 -8.33 -7.46 18.57
CA GLN A 248 -9.79 -7.37 18.74
C GLN A 248 -10.44 -8.74 18.50
N ASN A 249 -10.90 -9.40 19.57
CA ASN A 249 -11.55 -10.73 19.52
C ASN A 249 -12.96 -10.71 18.89
N LYS A 250 -13.41 -9.64 18.22
CA LYS A 250 -14.79 -9.52 17.71
C LYS A 250 -14.81 -9.05 16.26
N SER A 251 -15.53 -9.79 15.43
CA SER A 251 -15.81 -9.55 14.01
C SER A 251 -16.62 -8.27 13.70
N SER A 252 -16.93 -7.44 14.70
CA SER A 252 -17.77 -6.25 14.59
C SER A 252 -17.25 -5.03 15.38
N GLY A 253 -15.93 -4.94 15.60
CA GLY A 253 -15.32 -3.82 16.30
C GLY A 253 -15.42 -2.51 15.54
N SER A 254 -16.36 -1.64 15.92
CA SER A 254 -16.28 -0.23 15.56
C SER A 254 -14.97 0.32 16.13
N PHE A 255 -14.13 0.90 15.27
CA PHE A 255 -12.89 1.54 15.69
C PHE A 255 -13.27 2.80 16.48
N SER A 256 -13.37 2.69 17.80
CA SER A 256 -13.65 3.84 18.66
C SER A 256 -12.41 4.73 18.74
N SER A 257 -12.54 5.98 18.33
CA SER A 257 -11.53 7.03 18.52
C SER A 257 -11.33 7.41 20.00
N ALA A 258 -12.13 6.84 20.91
CA ALA A 258 -12.13 7.11 22.35
C ALA A 258 -11.67 5.92 23.21
N GLY A 259 -11.37 4.75 22.61
CA GLY A 259 -10.82 3.61 23.34
C GLY A 259 -9.34 3.80 23.73
N PRO A 260 -8.83 3.06 24.73
CA PRO A 260 -7.40 3.06 25.06
C PRO A 260 -6.58 2.78 23.79
N ARG A 261 -5.49 3.54 23.60
CA ARG A 261 -4.63 3.45 22.41
C ARG A 261 -4.07 2.03 22.29
N THR A 262 -4.71 1.19 21.49
CA THR A 262 -4.26 -0.18 21.21
C THR A 262 -3.06 -0.20 20.26
N SER A 263 -2.88 0.87 19.48
CA SER A 263 -1.76 1.08 18.57
C SER A 263 -0.46 1.37 19.33
N PRO A 264 0.59 0.54 19.17
CA PRO A 264 1.93 0.86 19.66
C PRO A 264 2.51 2.16 19.06
N LEU A 265 1.98 2.63 17.93
CA LEU A 265 2.33 3.94 17.35
C LEU A 265 1.60 5.13 18.01
N ASN A 266 0.81 4.91 19.06
CA ASN A 266 -0.04 5.92 19.70
C ASN A 266 -1.02 6.61 18.73
N ARG A 267 -1.45 5.91 17.67
CA ARG A 267 -2.32 6.49 16.64
C ARG A 267 -3.79 6.26 16.94
N ILE A 268 -4.60 7.25 16.59
CA ILE A 268 -6.05 7.16 16.53
C ILE A 268 -6.45 6.63 15.15
N GLY A 269 -7.49 5.81 15.09
CA GLY A 269 -7.82 4.91 13.98
C GLY A 269 -7.99 5.54 12.60
N TYR A 270 -7.04 5.28 11.71
CA TYR A 270 -7.13 5.68 10.31
C TYR A 270 -6.84 4.55 9.32
N LEU A 271 -6.84 3.29 9.77
CA LEU A 271 -6.40 2.19 8.93
C LEU A 271 -7.53 1.46 8.23
N GLY A 272 -8.79 1.65 8.60
CA GLY A 272 -9.94 0.88 8.11
C GLY A 272 -10.50 -0.07 9.17
N PRO A 273 -11.77 -0.52 9.04
CA PRO A 273 -12.41 -1.36 10.05
C PRO A 273 -11.79 -2.75 10.14
N LYS A 274 -11.09 -3.19 9.09
CA LYS A 274 -10.48 -4.52 9.01
C LYS A 274 -9.26 -4.52 8.12
N ASN A 275 -8.14 -5.08 8.61
CA ASN A 275 -6.98 -5.35 7.76
C ASN A 275 -7.34 -6.50 6.78
N PRO A 276 -7.33 -6.26 5.45
CA PRO A 276 -7.78 -7.25 4.48
C PRO A 276 -6.87 -8.49 4.42
N ASP A 277 -5.59 -8.35 4.78
CA ASP A 277 -4.65 -9.47 4.74
C ASP A 277 -4.90 -10.46 5.90
N LEU A 278 -5.64 -10.08 6.94
CA LEU A 278 -6.07 -11.00 7.99
C LEU A 278 -7.17 -11.98 7.53
N ASP A 279 -7.86 -11.70 6.43
CA ASP A 279 -8.77 -12.64 5.77
C ASP A 279 -8.06 -13.55 4.76
N GLY A 280 -6.76 -13.33 4.58
CA GLY A 280 -5.94 -13.99 3.57
C GLY A 280 -6.00 -13.29 2.21
N PRO A 281 -5.25 -13.79 1.23
CA PRO A 281 -5.18 -13.19 -0.10
C PRO A 281 -6.53 -13.23 -0.79
N THR A 282 -7.00 -12.07 -1.26
CA THR A 282 -8.19 -11.98 -2.09
C THR A 282 -7.95 -12.59 -3.47
N ALA A 283 -8.91 -13.40 -3.94
CA ALA A 283 -8.96 -13.79 -5.35
C ALA A 283 -9.15 -12.53 -6.19
N ARG A 284 -8.41 -12.37 -7.30
CA ARG A 284 -8.67 -11.26 -8.24
C ARG A 284 -10.14 -11.35 -8.64
N ARG A 285 -10.93 -10.31 -8.33
CA ARG A 285 -12.09 -10.03 -9.18
C ARG A 285 -11.50 -9.73 -10.56
N ARG A 286 -11.92 -10.48 -11.59
CA ARG A 286 -11.56 -10.12 -12.96
C ARG A 286 -12.04 -8.67 -13.16
N PRO A 287 -11.20 -7.75 -13.64
CA PRO A 287 -11.70 -6.47 -14.10
C PRO A 287 -12.80 -6.77 -15.13
N ARG A 288 -13.98 -6.21 -14.90
CA ARG A 288 -15.08 -6.23 -15.88
C ARG A 288 -14.74 -5.27 -17.00
#